data_AF-A0AA35UST0-F1
#
_entry.id   AF-A0AA35UST0-F1
#
_cell.length_a   1.000
_cell.length_b   1.000
_cell.length_c   1.000
_cell.angle_alpha   90.00
_cell.angle_beta   90.00
_cell.angle_gamma   90.00
#
_symmetry.space_group_name_H-M   'P 1'
#
loop_
_entity.id
_entity.type
_entity.pdbx_description
1 polymer ?
#
loop_
_entity_poly.entity_id
_entity_poly.type
_entity_poly.pdbx_seq_one_letter_code
_entity_poly.pdbx_strand_id
1 'polypeptide(L)'
;MSTLTEEGVIAVKNAACERLLDQRVEVKSKSKKMKEYLNRFHVAMPKPLEERPVCISEGVFEAKAMEAEKVKRKLERENENENGGAGVYSASLKKHYLLADDEWKEDNMPEILDGHNVYDFIDQDILQRLEELEKEEELLQEQGDGEDEEMEGEDLTSEQQKELNEIRKKKSILIREHRIKKSTAESRPIVPRKFDKDKRFTSERMGRQLSSLGLDPSKAMKRVRSESRGRKRERSSDHGEGMDVDDDEGSNKKMKMRSKSKSRSMSRPPVHELVPGEGYKDSAQKVKAFKMGKSSVHKRNKAAKKGEGDRVIPTLKPKHLFSGKRSNGKISRR
;
A
#
# COMPACT_ATOMS: atom_id res chain seq x y z
N MET A 1 -5.30 -11.34 -80.38
CA MET A 1 -4.61 -10.71 -79.24
C MET A 1 -3.46 -9.90 -79.78
N SER A 2 -3.40 -8.61 -79.45
CA SER A 2 -2.27 -7.76 -79.78
C SER A 2 -1.48 -7.50 -78.50
N THR A 3 -0.20 -7.90 -78.45
CA THR A 3 0.69 -7.62 -77.32
C THR A 3 1.22 -6.19 -77.34
N LEU A 4 0.92 -5.43 -78.39
CA LEU A 4 1.34 -4.04 -78.56
C LEU A 4 0.30 -3.06 -78.00
N THR A 5 -1.00 -3.35 -78.16
CA THR A 5 -2.11 -2.54 -77.65
C THR A 5 -2.75 -3.12 -76.39
N GLU A 6 -2.27 -4.28 -75.91
CA GLU A 6 -2.83 -5.07 -74.79
C GLU A 6 -4.29 -5.52 -74.97
N GLU A 7 -4.90 -5.22 -76.12
CA GLU A 7 -6.26 -5.54 -76.44
C GLU A 7 -6.45 -7.06 -76.63
N GLY A 8 -7.42 -7.60 -75.89
CA GLY A 8 -7.80 -9.01 -75.96
C GLY A 8 -6.87 -9.97 -75.22
N VAL A 9 -5.78 -9.50 -74.60
CA VAL A 9 -4.90 -10.35 -73.79
C VAL A 9 -5.64 -10.90 -72.55
N ILE A 10 -6.37 -10.03 -71.85
CA ILE A 10 -7.19 -10.43 -70.69
C ILE A 10 -8.36 -11.32 -71.13
N ALA A 11 -8.99 -11.03 -72.26
CA ALA A 11 -10.13 -11.80 -72.76
C ALA A 11 -9.76 -13.26 -73.05
N VAL A 12 -8.62 -13.50 -73.71
CA VAL A 12 -8.15 -14.86 -73.98
C VAL A 12 -7.65 -15.56 -72.72
N LYS A 13 -7.00 -14.82 -71.80
CA LYS A 13 -6.65 -15.38 -70.48
C LYS A 13 -7.90 -15.89 -69.77
N ASN A 14 -8.95 -15.08 -69.70
CA ASN A 14 -10.22 -15.47 -69.06
C ASN A 14 -10.83 -16.68 -69.77
N ALA A 15 -10.94 -16.66 -71.11
CA ALA A 15 -11.50 -17.77 -71.88
C ALA A 15 -10.69 -19.08 -71.73
N ALA A 16 -9.37 -19.00 -71.68
CA ALA A 16 -8.51 -20.15 -71.45
C ALA A 16 -8.64 -20.69 -70.01
N CYS A 17 -8.70 -19.80 -69.02
CA CYS A 17 -8.92 -20.17 -67.62
C CYS A 17 -10.30 -20.80 -67.38
N GLU A 18 -11.36 -20.24 -67.95
CA GLU A 18 -12.73 -20.78 -67.85
C GLU A 18 -12.82 -22.18 -68.47
N ARG A 19 -12.33 -22.36 -69.71
CA ARG A 19 -12.30 -23.69 -70.36
C ARG A 19 -11.54 -24.74 -69.54
N LEU A 20 -10.42 -24.34 -68.95
CA LEU A 20 -9.63 -25.22 -68.09
C LEU A 20 -10.38 -25.52 -66.77
N LEU A 21 -11.02 -24.51 -66.19
CA LEU A 21 -11.83 -24.67 -64.97
C LEU A 21 -12.99 -25.64 -65.21
N ASP A 22 -13.70 -25.54 -66.33
CA ASP A 22 -14.80 -26.45 -66.68
C ASP A 22 -14.32 -27.90 -66.73
N GLN A 23 -13.22 -28.15 -67.44
CA GLN A 23 -12.62 -29.49 -67.51
C GLN A 23 -12.21 -30.01 -66.11
N ARG A 24 -11.62 -29.15 -65.27
CA ARG A 24 -11.21 -29.53 -63.91
C ARG A 24 -12.41 -29.76 -63.00
N VAL A 25 -13.45 -28.94 -63.11
CA VAL A 25 -14.69 -29.09 -62.34
C VAL A 25 -15.38 -30.38 -62.75
N GLU A 26 -15.41 -30.73 -64.03
CA GLU A 26 -15.98 -32.00 -64.50
C GLU A 26 -15.25 -33.21 -63.92
N VAL A 27 -13.92 -33.22 -63.97
CA VAL A 27 -13.08 -34.27 -63.36
C VAL A 27 -13.28 -34.32 -61.85
N LYS A 28 -13.34 -33.15 -61.19
CA LYS A 28 -13.52 -33.06 -59.74
C LYS A 28 -14.92 -33.53 -59.32
N SER A 29 -15.96 -33.20 -60.09
CA SER A 29 -17.36 -33.59 -59.88
C SER A 29 -17.52 -35.11 -59.92
N LYS A 30 -16.80 -35.79 -60.82
CA LYS A 30 -16.73 -37.26 -60.89
C LYS A 30 -15.96 -37.89 -59.72
N SER A 31 -15.18 -37.12 -58.97
CA SER A 31 -14.36 -37.62 -57.85
C SER A 31 -15.14 -37.71 -56.53
N LYS A 32 -14.84 -38.72 -55.70
CA LYS A 32 -15.47 -38.90 -54.38
C LYS A 32 -15.15 -37.78 -53.37
N LYS A 33 -14.08 -37.01 -53.61
CA LYS A 33 -13.65 -35.88 -52.77
C LYS A 33 -14.65 -34.72 -52.77
N MET A 34 -15.58 -34.65 -53.72
CA MET A 34 -16.62 -33.60 -53.74
C MET A 34 -17.54 -33.66 -52.52
N LYS A 35 -17.81 -34.86 -52.00
CA LYS A 35 -18.66 -35.05 -50.83
C LYS A 35 -18.09 -34.38 -49.57
N GLU A 36 -16.76 -34.28 -49.46
CA GLU A 36 -16.09 -33.61 -48.34
C GLU A 36 -16.27 -32.07 -48.39
N TYR A 37 -16.41 -31.49 -49.59
CA TYR A 37 -16.55 -30.04 -49.78
C TYR A 37 -18.00 -29.57 -49.94
N LEU A 38 -18.96 -30.50 -50.07
CA LEU A 38 -20.36 -30.20 -50.34
C LEU A 38 -20.98 -29.25 -49.29
N ASN A 39 -20.57 -29.39 -48.04
CA ASN A 39 -21.00 -28.52 -46.94
C ASN A 39 -20.54 -27.05 -47.11
N ARG A 40 -19.46 -26.79 -47.86
CA ARG A 40 -18.97 -25.43 -48.13
C ARG A 40 -19.69 -24.77 -49.30
N PHE A 41 -20.20 -25.58 -50.24
CA PHE A 41 -20.99 -25.10 -51.38
C PHE A 41 -22.46 -24.87 -51.01
N HIS A 42 -22.96 -25.60 -50.02
CA HIS A 42 -24.34 -25.50 -49.57
C HIS A 42 -24.59 -24.16 -48.85
N VAL A 43 -25.31 -23.25 -49.51
CA VAL A 43 -25.86 -22.03 -48.90
C VAL A 43 -27.20 -22.38 -48.26
N ALA A 44 -27.32 -22.19 -46.94
CA ALA A 44 -28.58 -22.43 -46.25
C ALA A 44 -29.60 -21.34 -46.60
N MET A 45 -30.72 -21.74 -47.19
CA MET A 45 -31.86 -20.84 -47.41
C MET A 45 -32.75 -20.88 -46.15
N PRO A 46 -32.81 -19.79 -45.36
CA PRO A 46 -33.65 -19.75 -44.17
C PRO A 46 -35.12 -19.86 -44.58
N LYS A 47 -35.93 -20.53 -43.76
CA LYS A 47 -37.38 -20.50 -43.92
C LYS A 47 -37.87 -19.07 -43.66
N PRO A 48 -38.81 -18.53 -44.46
CA PRO A 48 -39.35 -17.20 -44.23
C PRO A 48 -40.03 -17.17 -42.86
N LEU A 49 -39.43 -16.43 -41.94
CA LEU A 49 -40.03 -15.97 -40.69
C LEU A 49 -40.38 -14.48 -40.87
N GLU A 50 -40.88 -13.85 -39.82
CA GLU A 50 -41.18 -12.40 -39.75
C GLU A 50 -40.09 -11.51 -40.39
N GLU A 51 -40.51 -10.39 -40.97
CA GLU A 51 -39.66 -9.47 -41.73
C GLU A 51 -38.58 -8.82 -40.84
N ARG A 52 -37.31 -9.12 -41.12
CA ARG A 52 -36.14 -8.47 -40.49
C ARG A 52 -35.41 -7.64 -41.54
N PRO A 53 -35.77 -6.36 -41.74
CA PRO A 53 -35.13 -5.52 -42.73
C PRO A 53 -33.67 -5.25 -42.39
N VAL A 54 -32.87 -4.99 -43.42
CA VAL A 54 -31.48 -4.58 -43.26
C VAL A 54 -31.44 -3.13 -42.81
N CYS A 55 -30.93 -2.84 -41.61
CA CYS A 55 -30.80 -1.49 -41.07
C CYS A 55 -29.41 -0.91 -41.40
N ILE A 56 -29.29 -0.24 -42.54
CA ILE A 56 -28.10 0.54 -42.91
C ILE A 56 -28.49 2.02 -42.82
N SER A 57 -27.73 2.80 -42.06
CA SER A 57 -27.97 4.25 -41.95
C SER A 57 -27.59 4.98 -43.23
N GLU A 58 -28.32 6.07 -43.52
CA GLU A 58 -28.13 6.89 -44.73
C GLU A 58 -26.71 7.45 -44.84
N GLY A 59 -26.10 7.83 -43.72
CA GLY A 59 -24.72 8.36 -43.68
C GLY A 59 -23.65 7.38 -44.21
N VAL A 60 -23.92 6.07 -44.26
CA VAL A 60 -23.00 5.09 -44.89
C VAL A 60 -23.04 5.19 -46.42
N PHE A 61 -24.21 5.47 -47.01
CA PHE A 61 -24.35 5.67 -48.45
C PHE A 61 -23.68 6.98 -48.88
N GLU A 62 -23.88 8.04 -48.11
CA GLU A 62 -23.21 9.33 -48.31
C GLU A 62 -21.70 9.21 -48.18
N ALA A 63 -21.20 8.47 -47.19
CA ALA A 63 -19.77 8.23 -47.02
C ALA A 63 -19.16 7.49 -48.23
N LYS A 64 -19.86 6.49 -48.78
CA LYS A 64 -19.43 5.80 -50.00
C LYS A 64 -19.39 6.71 -51.23
N ALA A 65 -20.34 7.64 -51.34
CA ALA A 65 -20.35 8.64 -52.40
C ALA A 65 -19.17 9.62 -52.25
N MET A 66 -18.91 10.12 -51.05
CA MET A 66 -17.77 11.01 -50.77
C MET A 66 -16.40 10.33 -50.99
N GLU A 67 -16.29 9.02 -50.73
CA GLU A 67 -15.08 8.25 -51.02
C GLU A 67 -14.84 8.13 -52.53
N ALA A 68 -15.90 7.95 -53.33
CA ALA A 68 -15.82 7.97 -54.79
C ALA A 68 -15.39 9.35 -55.33
N GLU A 69 -15.78 10.44 -54.66
CA GLU A 69 -15.36 11.81 -54.95
C GLU A 69 -13.94 12.16 -54.46
N LYS A 70 -13.23 11.21 -53.81
CA LYS A 70 -11.84 11.32 -53.33
C LYS A 70 -11.60 12.42 -52.28
N VAL A 71 -12.64 12.91 -51.59
CA VAL A 71 -12.48 13.87 -50.49
C VAL A 71 -11.89 13.13 -49.29
N LYS A 72 -10.57 13.24 -49.09
CA LYS A 72 -9.89 12.59 -47.97
C LYS A 72 -10.09 13.40 -46.70
N ARG A 73 -10.79 12.82 -45.72
CA ARG A 73 -10.89 13.35 -44.36
C ARG A 73 -9.55 13.17 -43.65
N LYS A 74 -9.12 14.17 -42.88
CA LYS A 74 -7.95 14.03 -42.01
C LYS A 74 -8.22 12.92 -40.98
N LEU A 75 -7.32 11.95 -40.92
CA LEU A 75 -7.38 10.86 -39.95
C LEU A 75 -6.56 11.22 -38.71
N GLU A 76 -6.89 10.65 -37.55
CA GLU A 76 -6.09 10.87 -36.33
C GLU A 76 -4.63 10.42 -36.48
N ARG A 77 -4.34 9.49 -37.40
CA ARG A 77 -2.98 9.11 -37.76
C ARG A 77 -2.19 10.24 -38.41
N GLU A 78 -2.84 11.09 -39.20
CA GLU A 78 -2.21 12.26 -39.80
C GLU A 78 -1.97 13.33 -38.73
N ASN A 79 -2.94 13.58 -37.85
CA ASN A 79 -2.78 14.46 -36.70
C ASN A 79 -1.65 14.02 -35.76
N GLU A 80 -1.51 12.71 -35.52
CA GLU A 80 -0.42 12.15 -34.73
C GLU A 80 0.95 12.46 -35.35
N ASN A 81 1.09 12.26 -36.66
CA ASN A 81 2.33 12.57 -37.38
C ASN A 81 2.65 14.07 -37.36
N GLU A 82 1.64 14.93 -37.49
CA GLU A 82 1.79 16.39 -37.40
C GLU A 82 2.24 16.83 -35.99
N ASN A 83 1.74 16.18 -34.94
CA ASN A 83 1.92 16.60 -33.54
C ASN A 83 3.06 15.88 -32.79
N GLY A 84 4.07 15.37 -33.51
CA GLY A 84 5.29 14.80 -32.92
C GLY A 84 5.38 13.27 -32.95
N GLY A 85 4.43 12.59 -33.60
CA GLY A 85 4.48 11.17 -33.90
C GLY A 85 4.23 10.24 -32.71
N ALA A 86 4.37 8.95 -32.98
CA ALA A 86 4.08 7.88 -32.04
C ALA A 86 4.95 7.97 -30.78
N GLY A 87 4.30 8.09 -29.62
CA GLY A 87 4.93 8.14 -28.29
C GLY A 87 5.11 9.54 -27.71
N VAL A 88 4.94 10.61 -28.51
CA VAL A 88 4.93 12.00 -28.02
C VAL A 88 3.51 12.57 -28.04
N TYR A 89 2.74 12.32 -29.10
CA TYR A 89 1.36 12.75 -29.19
C TYR A 89 0.47 12.01 -28.17
N SER A 90 -0.25 12.78 -27.35
CA SER A 90 -1.30 12.26 -26.47
C SER A 90 -2.67 12.64 -27.02
N ALA A 91 -3.41 11.64 -27.51
CA ALA A 91 -4.77 11.85 -27.98
C ALA A 91 -5.72 12.00 -26.78
N SER A 92 -6.38 13.16 -26.66
CA SER A 92 -7.46 13.33 -25.68
C SER A 92 -8.67 12.50 -26.11
N LEU A 93 -9.12 11.63 -25.22
CA LEU A 93 -10.30 10.78 -25.40
C LEU A 93 -11.60 11.61 -25.36
N LYS A 94 -11.58 12.76 -24.68
CA LYS A 94 -12.74 13.63 -24.48
C LYS A 94 -13.13 14.39 -25.75
N LYS A 95 -12.19 14.63 -26.69
CA LYS A 95 -12.36 15.43 -27.91
C LYS A 95 -13.63 15.15 -28.71
N HIS A 96 -14.00 13.87 -28.84
CA HIS A 96 -15.09 13.42 -29.71
C HIS A 96 -16.39 13.10 -28.96
N TYR A 97 -16.50 13.51 -27.69
CA TYR A 97 -17.74 13.34 -26.94
C TYR A 97 -18.84 14.26 -27.48
N LEU A 98 -20.09 13.78 -27.43
CA LEU A 98 -21.26 14.55 -27.81
C LEU A 98 -21.97 14.98 -26.52
N LEU A 99 -21.74 16.23 -26.11
CA LEU A 99 -22.38 16.85 -24.94
C LEU A 99 -23.34 17.94 -25.42
N ALA A 100 -24.18 18.45 -24.51
CA ALA A 100 -25.03 19.60 -24.78
C ALA A 100 -24.21 20.86 -25.09
N ASP A 101 -23.18 21.11 -24.26
CA ASP A 101 -22.23 22.20 -24.44
C ASP A 101 -20.82 21.62 -24.64
N ASP A 102 -20.13 22.10 -25.67
CA ASP A 102 -18.75 21.67 -25.98
C ASP A 102 -17.72 22.22 -24.98
N GLU A 103 -18.05 23.27 -24.22
CA GLU A 103 -17.15 23.88 -23.24
C GLU A 103 -16.81 22.93 -22.10
N TRP A 104 -17.80 22.15 -21.63
CA TRP A 104 -17.67 21.27 -20.48
C TRP A 104 -17.01 19.93 -20.83
N LYS A 105 -16.62 19.74 -22.10
CA LYS A 105 -16.00 18.51 -22.58
C LYS A 105 -14.69 18.21 -21.86
N GLU A 106 -13.93 19.22 -21.44
CA GLU A 106 -12.65 19.04 -20.75
C GLU A 106 -12.77 19.01 -19.23
N ASP A 107 -13.96 19.28 -18.68
CA ASP A 107 -14.18 19.31 -17.23
C ASP A 107 -13.91 17.95 -16.57
N ASN A 108 -13.50 17.98 -15.31
CA ASN A 108 -13.17 16.80 -14.53
C ASN A 108 -14.27 16.54 -13.49
N MET A 109 -14.98 15.43 -13.65
CA MET A 109 -16.02 15.03 -12.71
C MET A 109 -15.40 14.41 -11.44
N PRO A 110 -15.82 14.82 -10.23
CA PRO A 110 -15.36 14.19 -9.00
C PRO A 110 -15.88 12.76 -8.91
N GLU A 111 -15.01 11.81 -8.55
CA GLU A 111 -15.40 10.40 -8.41
C GLU A 111 -15.78 10.04 -6.96
N ILE A 112 -15.07 10.60 -5.96
CA ILE A 112 -15.24 10.26 -4.55
C ILE A 112 -15.38 11.54 -3.73
N LEU A 113 -16.40 11.60 -2.88
CA LEU A 113 -16.65 12.67 -1.92
C LEU A 113 -16.93 12.04 -0.54
N ASP A 114 -16.14 12.41 0.48
CA ASP A 114 -16.32 11.96 1.88
C ASP A 114 -16.53 10.44 2.06
N GLY A 115 -15.77 9.65 1.29
CA GLY A 115 -15.81 8.19 1.33
C GLY A 115 -16.96 7.54 0.55
N HIS A 116 -17.80 8.35 -0.09
CA HIS A 116 -18.90 7.90 -0.95
C HIS A 116 -18.57 8.16 -2.42
N ASN A 117 -19.11 7.31 -3.31
CA ASN A 117 -18.93 7.43 -4.75
C ASN A 117 -19.98 8.38 -5.32
N VAL A 118 -19.55 9.38 -6.10
CA VAL A 118 -20.46 10.40 -6.66
C VAL A 118 -21.42 9.78 -7.68
N TYR A 119 -20.97 8.78 -8.46
CA TYR A 119 -21.80 8.12 -9.47
C TYR A 119 -23.06 7.45 -8.89
N ASP A 120 -23.01 7.05 -7.63
CA ASP A 120 -24.14 6.38 -6.97
C ASP A 120 -25.29 7.37 -6.69
N PHE A 121 -25.03 8.67 -6.78
CA PHE A 121 -25.98 9.76 -6.54
C PHE A 121 -26.29 10.59 -7.81
N ILE A 122 -25.92 10.12 -9.01
CA ILE A 122 -26.26 10.82 -10.26
C ILE A 122 -27.61 10.31 -10.78
N ASP A 123 -28.67 11.05 -10.48
CA ASP A 123 -30.04 10.77 -10.93
C ASP A 123 -30.69 12.03 -11.54
N GLN A 124 -31.58 11.85 -12.53
CA GLN A 124 -32.30 12.97 -13.17
C GLN A 124 -33.26 13.68 -12.22
N ASP A 125 -33.79 12.97 -11.24
CA ASP A 125 -34.82 13.39 -10.28
C ASP A 125 -34.26 13.69 -8.87
N ILE A 126 -32.94 13.80 -8.70
CA ILE A 126 -32.31 13.95 -7.38
C ILE A 126 -32.81 15.16 -6.59
N LEU A 127 -33.07 16.28 -7.27
CA LEU A 127 -33.57 17.50 -6.63
C LEU A 127 -34.99 17.31 -6.06
N GLN A 128 -35.83 16.54 -6.76
CA GLN A 128 -37.18 16.25 -6.29
C GLN A 128 -37.14 15.33 -5.06
N ARG A 129 -36.31 14.29 -5.08
CA ARG A 129 -36.14 13.39 -3.93
C ARG A 129 -35.54 14.12 -2.71
N LEU A 130 -34.66 15.09 -2.95
CA LEU A 130 -34.09 15.92 -1.90
C LEU A 130 -35.16 16.83 -1.26
N GLU A 131 -36.03 17.45 -2.06
CA GLU A 131 -37.15 18.26 -1.54
C GLU A 131 -38.16 17.42 -0.74
N GLU A 132 -38.41 16.17 -1.15
CA GLU A 132 -39.25 15.23 -0.40
C GLU A 132 -38.63 14.86 0.97
N LEU A 133 -37.32 14.64 1.02
CA LEU A 133 -36.59 14.37 2.25
C LEU A 133 -36.55 15.57 3.19
N GLU A 134 -36.30 16.78 2.66
CA GLU A 134 -36.29 18.01 3.48
C GLU A 134 -37.65 18.25 4.16
N LYS A 135 -38.76 17.95 3.47
CA LYS A 135 -40.12 18.02 4.06
C LYS A 135 -40.35 16.97 5.14
N GLU A 136 -39.82 15.76 4.96
CA GLU A 136 -39.89 14.71 5.98
C GLU A 136 -39.07 15.08 7.22
N GLU A 137 -37.86 15.64 7.03
CA GLU A 137 -37.03 16.14 8.12
C GLU A 137 -37.68 17.32 8.87
N GLU A 138 -38.33 18.25 8.16
CA GLU A 138 -39.07 19.36 8.77
C GLU A 138 -40.23 18.86 9.66
N LEU A 139 -40.97 17.86 9.20
CA LEU A 139 -42.03 17.21 9.99
C LEU A 139 -41.48 16.46 11.20
N LEU A 140 -40.32 15.80 11.07
CA LEU A 140 -39.63 15.12 12.17
C LEU A 140 -39.10 16.12 13.21
N GLN A 141 -38.57 17.25 12.75
CA GLN A 141 -38.09 18.32 13.62
C GLN A 141 -39.24 19.00 14.38
N GLU A 142 -40.40 19.21 13.72
CA GLU A 142 -41.61 19.71 14.38
C GLU A 142 -42.18 18.70 15.40
N GLN A 143 -42.00 17.39 15.16
CA GLN A 143 -42.34 16.34 16.14
C GLN A 143 -41.39 16.26 17.34
N GLY A 144 -40.28 17.03 17.34
CA GLY A 144 -39.38 17.16 18.48
C GLY A 144 -38.37 16.02 18.64
N ASP A 145 -38.23 15.11 17.67
CA ASP A 145 -37.30 13.96 17.75
C ASP A 145 -35.84 14.36 17.41
N GLY A 146 -35.59 15.64 17.15
CA GLY A 146 -34.27 16.22 16.88
C GLY A 146 -33.70 17.08 18.02
N GLU A 147 -34.49 17.35 19.06
CA GLU A 147 -33.94 17.86 20.32
C GLU A 147 -33.59 16.63 21.15
N ASP A 148 -32.30 16.30 21.21
CA ASP A 148 -31.76 15.61 22.37
C ASP A 148 -32.12 16.51 23.56
N GLU A 149 -33.31 16.33 24.15
CA GLU A 149 -33.61 16.76 25.50
C GLU A 149 -32.56 16.05 26.35
N GLU A 150 -31.41 16.71 26.52
CA GLU A 150 -30.44 16.38 27.53
C GLU A 150 -31.22 16.44 28.83
N MET A 151 -31.73 15.28 29.23
CA MET A 151 -32.38 15.07 30.50
C MET A 151 -31.37 15.56 31.53
N GLU A 152 -31.56 16.78 32.02
CA GLU A 152 -30.71 17.47 33.01
C GLU A 152 -30.79 16.66 34.31
N GLY A 153 -30.11 15.52 34.34
CA GLY A 153 -29.88 14.75 35.53
C GLY A 153 -28.87 15.53 36.37
N GLU A 154 -29.37 16.19 37.42
CA GLU A 154 -28.61 16.92 38.45
C GLU A 154 -27.10 17.04 38.14
N ASP A 155 -26.73 18.11 37.45
CA ASP A 155 -25.33 18.40 37.18
C ASP A 155 -24.51 18.28 38.45
N LEU A 156 -23.51 17.39 38.42
CA LEU A 156 -22.49 17.29 39.45
C LEU A 156 -21.96 18.71 39.70
N THR A 157 -22.02 19.15 40.96
CA THR A 157 -21.49 20.47 41.36
C THR A 157 -20.05 20.63 40.85
N SER A 158 -19.64 21.87 40.55
CA SER A 158 -18.30 22.14 39.99
C SER A 158 -17.15 21.56 40.84
N GLU A 159 -17.38 21.35 42.14
CA GLU A 159 -16.48 20.67 43.07
C GLU A 159 -16.44 19.15 42.81
N GLN A 160 -17.60 18.49 42.70
CA GLN A 160 -17.69 17.07 42.38
C GLN A 160 -17.08 16.73 41.02
N GLN A 161 -17.23 17.59 40.02
CA GLN A 161 -16.58 17.40 38.71
C GLN A 161 -15.06 17.49 38.80
N LYS A 162 -14.52 18.43 39.60
CA LYS A 162 -13.07 18.54 39.85
C LYS A 162 -12.56 17.29 40.57
N GLU A 163 -13.26 16.81 41.58
CA GLU A 163 -12.93 15.57 42.29
C GLU A 163 -12.95 14.34 41.37
N LEU A 164 -13.99 14.22 40.52
CA LEU A 164 -14.11 13.12 39.56
C LEU A 164 -12.94 13.14 38.56
N ASN A 165 -12.55 14.32 38.09
CA ASN A 165 -11.38 14.50 37.24
C ASN A 165 -10.07 14.15 37.94
N GLU A 166 -9.92 14.48 39.22
CA GLU A 166 -8.76 14.06 40.02
C GLU A 166 -8.71 12.53 40.21
N ILE A 167 -9.85 11.90 40.46
CA ILE A 167 -9.98 10.44 40.59
C ILE A 167 -9.60 9.77 39.26
N ARG A 168 -10.13 10.26 38.13
CA ARG A 168 -9.79 9.77 36.78
C ARG A 168 -8.30 9.93 36.48
N LYS A 169 -7.71 11.08 36.79
CA LYS A 169 -6.27 11.34 36.64
C LYS A 169 -5.44 10.36 37.49
N LYS A 170 -5.75 10.22 38.79
CA LYS A 170 -5.07 9.26 39.69
C LYS A 170 -5.21 7.81 39.19
N LYS A 171 -6.40 7.40 38.76
CA LYS A 171 -6.65 6.06 38.19
C LYS A 171 -5.85 5.84 36.90
N SER A 172 -5.76 6.84 36.03
CA SER A 172 -4.97 6.77 34.79
C SER A 172 -3.47 6.57 35.07
N ILE A 173 -2.93 7.27 36.08
CA ILE A 173 -1.53 7.16 36.50
C ILE A 173 -1.28 5.76 37.06
N LEU A 174 -2.17 5.25 37.92
CA LEU A 174 -2.06 3.91 38.51
C LEU A 174 -2.08 2.81 37.44
N ILE A 175 -3.00 2.92 36.46
CA ILE A 175 -3.07 1.99 35.32
C ILE A 175 -1.78 2.05 34.49
N ARG A 176 -1.26 3.26 34.20
CA ARG A 176 -0.01 3.45 33.45
C ARG A 176 1.18 2.84 34.19
N GLU A 177 1.31 3.07 35.49
CA GLU A 177 2.35 2.46 36.32
C GLU A 177 2.25 0.94 36.33
N HIS A 178 1.03 0.39 36.44
CA HIS A 178 0.79 -1.04 36.37
C HIS A 178 1.16 -1.62 35.00
N ARG A 179 0.81 -0.93 33.91
CA ARG A 179 1.22 -1.30 32.55
C ARG A 179 2.74 -1.28 32.40
N ILE A 180 3.45 -0.28 32.92
CA ILE A 180 4.94 -0.23 32.90
C ILE A 180 5.55 -1.38 33.71
N LYS A 181 4.97 -1.70 34.86
CA LYS A 181 5.37 -2.86 35.68
C LYS A 181 5.14 -4.19 34.95
N LYS A 182 4.07 -4.31 34.14
CA LYS A 182 3.76 -5.51 33.32
C LYS A 182 4.47 -5.56 31.96
N SER A 183 4.69 -4.44 31.28
CA SER A 183 5.33 -4.40 29.95
C SER A 183 6.82 -4.75 30.02
N THR A 184 7.43 -4.55 31.19
CA THR A 184 8.78 -5.06 31.47
C THR A 184 8.82 -6.60 31.61
N ALA A 185 7.65 -7.27 31.67
CA ALA A 185 7.50 -8.70 31.96
C ALA A 185 7.39 -9.61 30.73
N GLU A 186 7.29 -9.09 29.51
CA GLU A 186 7.31 -9.94 28.29
C GLU A 186 8.70 -10.52 27.98
N SER A 187 9.74 -10.16 28.74
CA SER A 187 11.09 -10.72 28.55
C SER A 187 11.91 -10.94 29.83
N ARG A 188 11.37 -10.68 31.03
CA ARG A 188 12.12 -10.85 32.30
C ARG A 188 11.21 -11.31 33.45
N PRO A 189 11.70 -12.21 34.33
CA PRO A 189 10.95 -12.62 35.52
C PRO A 189 10.75 -11.45 36.50
N ILE A 190 9.60 -11.42 37.16
CA ILE A 190 9.28 -10.44 38.22
C ILE A 190 10.19 -10.71 39.42
N VAL A 191 10.99 -9.72 39.82
CA VAL A 191 11.91 -9.85 40.96
C VAL A 191 11.11 -9.74 42.27
N PRO A 192 11.25 -10.69 43.21
CA PRO A 192 10.61 -10.60 44.52
C PRO A 192 11.02 -9.32 45.26
N ARG A 193 10.04 -8.66 45.92
CA ARG A 193 10.20 -7.37 46.60
C ARG A 193 11.42 -7.29 47.54
N LYS A 194 11.80 -8.41 48.17
CA LYS A 194 12.91 -8.52 49.13
C LYS A 194 14.30 -8.16 48.56
N PHE A 195 14.50 -8.19 47.25
CA PHE A 195 15.82 -7.99 46.64
C PHE A 195 16.10 -6.54 46.19
N ASP A 196 15.17 -5.60 46.42
CA ASP A 196 15.25 -4.16 46.09
C ASP A 196 16.18 -3.77 44.92
N LYS A 197 15.90 -4.27 43.72
CA LYS A 197 16.73 -4.05 42.53
C LYS A 197 16.91 -2.57 42.18
N ASP A 198 15.86 -1.76 42.39
CA ASP A 198 15.84 -0.37 42.00
C ASP A 198 16.23 0.59 43.14
N LYS A 199 16.63 0.05 44.30
CA LYS A 199 16.98 0.82 45.51
C LYS A 199 15.89 1.81 45.93
N ARG A 200 14.62 1.40 45.79
CA ARG A 200 13.46 2.27 46.00
C ARG A 200 12.95 2.21 47.43
N PHE A 201 13.31 1.21 48.24
CA PHE A 201 12.83 1.07 49.61
C PHE A 201 13.68 1.88 50.59
N THR A 202 13.68 3.21 50.43
CA THR A 202 14.31 4.14 51.37
C THR A 202 13.32 4.57 52.45
N SER A 203 13.84 4.87 53.65
CA SER A 203 13.05 5.40 54.78
C SER A 203 12.37 6.72 54.42
N GLU A 204 13.04 7.56 53.63
CA GLU A 204 12.51 8.83 53.14
C GLU A 204 11.31 8.66 52.21
N ARG A 205 11.39 7.71 51.26
CA ARG A 205 10.27 7.43 50.35
C ARG A 205 9.08 6.84 51.10
N MET A 206 9.34 5.93 52.04
CA MET A 206 8.31 5.36 52.90
C MET A 206 7.61 6.46 53.72
N GLY A 207 8.38 7.39 54.30
CA GLY A 207 7.84 8.53 55.03
C GLY A 207 6.95 9.45 54.19
N ARG A 208 7.38 9.78 52.96
CA ARG A 208 6.59 10.57 52.01
C ARG A 208 5.28 9.89 51.62
N GLN A 209 5.30 8.58 51.36
CA GLN A 209 4.10 7.83 50.99
C GLN A 209 3.10 7.73 52.15
N LEU A 210 3.57 7.44 53.36
CA LEU A 210 2.70 7.39 54.55
C LEU A 210 2.09 8.77 54.87
N SER A 211 2.88 9.84 54.75
CA SER A 211 2.38 11.21 54.91
C SER A 211 1.35 11.58 53.85
N SER A 212 1.53 11.16 52.59
CA SER A 212 0.53 11.38 51.53
C SER A 212 -0.78 10.61 51.74
N LEU A 213 -0.74 9.53 52.54
CA LEU A 213 -1.90 8.75 52.95
C LEU A 213 -2.50 9.25 54.28
N GLY A 214 -1.93 10.30 54.89
CA GLY A 214 -2.38 10.86 56.16
C GLY A 214 -1.91 10.12 57.42
N LEU A 215 -0.89 9.27 57.32
CA LEU A 215 -0.33 8.50 58.46
C LEU A 215 1.00 9.10 58.94
N ASP A 216 1.20 9.21 60.26
CA ASP A 216 2.45 9.74 60.85
C ASP A 216 3.64 8.76 60.70
N PRO A 217 4.71 9.12 59.96
CA PRO A 217 5.85 8.25 59.70
C PRO A 217 6.90 8.21 60.84
N SER A 218 6.74 9.04 61.88
CA SER A 218 7.78 9.27 62.90
C SER A 218 8.21 8.01 63.66
N LYS A 219 7.27 7.13 64.00
CA LYS A 219 7.56 5.85 64.69
C LYS A 219 8.28 4.85 63.78
N ALA A 220 7.94 4.81 62.50
CA ALA A 220 8.55 3.91 61.52
C ALA A 220 9.98 4.32 61.16
N MET A 221 10.23 5.63 60.97
CA MET A 221 11.57 6.14 60.68
C MET A 221 12.55 5.97 61.85
N LYS A 222 12.08 6.15 63.10
CA LYS A 222 12.91 5.96 64.30
C LYS A 222 13.42 4.52 64.42
N ARG A 223 12.57 3.52 64.15
CA ARG A 223 12.94 2.09 64.18
C ARG A 223 14.05 1.73 63.17
N VAL A 224 13.95 2.25 61.94
CA VAL A 224 14.94 2.00 60.90
C VAL A 224 16.26 2.74 61.18
N ARG A 225 16.19 3.95 61.75
CA ARG A 225 17.39 4.70 62.18
C ARG A 225 18.10 4.06 63.37
N SER A 226 17.39 3.38 64.28
CA SER A 226 18.02 2.67 65.39
C SER A 226 18.77 1.39 64.96
N GLU A 227 18.48 0.83 63.78
CA GLU A 227 19.16 -0.36 63.24
C GLU A 227 20.40 -0.05 62.39
N SER A 228 20.71 1.23 62.13
CA SER A 228 21.90 1.60 61.35
C SER A 228 23.17 1.34 62.16
N ARG A 229 23.80 0.18 61.95
CA ARG A 229 25.16 -0.12 62.43
C ARG A 229 26.14 0.94 61.91
N GLY A 230 27.00 1.42 62.82
CA GLY A 230 27.92 2.54 62.59
C GLY A 230 28.84 2.42 61.38
N ARG A 231 29.22 3.60 60.86
CA ARG A 231 30.17 3.83 59.77
C ARG A 231 31.44 3.01 59.99
N LYS A 232 31.74 2.06 59.08
CA LYS A 232 33.05 1.38 59.07
C LYS A 232 34.14 2.42 58.79
N ARG A 233 35.18 2.46 59.64
CA ARG A 233 36.44 3.17 59.38
C ARG A 233 37.04 2.66 58.07
N GLU A 234 37.38 3.56 57.16
CA GLU A 234 38.21 3.24 56.01
C GLU A 234 39.61 2.88 56.51
N ARG A 235 40.15 1.74 56.04
CA ARG A 235 41.56 1.40 56.22
C ARG A 235 42.35 2.24 55.22
N SER A 236 43.32 3.02 55.71
CA SER A 236 44.31 3.71 54.88
C SER A 236 45.13 2.68 54.10
N SER A 237 45.29 2.92 52.80
CA SER A 237 46.38 2.33 52.02
C SER A 237 47.46 3.40 51.89
N ASP A 238 48.54 3.28 52.65
CA ASP A 238 49.78 3.98 52.37
C ASP A 238 50.72 3.02 51.63
N HIS A 239 51.25 3.45 50.49
CA HIS A 239 52.68 3.49 50.18
C HIS A 239 52.92 3.58 48.66
N GLY A 240 53.52 4.68 48.21
CA GLY A 240 54.04 4.86 46.86
C GLY A 240 54.19 6.32 46.47
N GLU A 241 55.35 6.90 46.80
CA GLU A 241 55.81 8.26 46.49
C GLU A 241 55.50 8.73 45.06
N GLY A 242 55.02 9.96 44.96
CA GLY A 242 54.96 10.76 43.74
C GLY A 242 54.59 12.20 44.12
N MET A 243 55.55 13.11 43.92
CA MET A 243 55.52 14.53 44.31
C MET A 243 54.21 15.28 44.04
N ASP A 244 53.94 16.20 44.97
CA ASP A 244 52.94 17.27 44.93
C ASP A 244 53.06 18.15 43.66
N VAL A 245 51.95 18.33 42.96
CA VAL A 245 51.65 19.55 42.20
C VAL A 245 50.15 19.79 42.34
N ASP A 246 49.80 20.84 43.09
CA ASP A 246 48.46 21.42 43.19
C ASP A 246 47.90 21.75 41.79
N ASP A 247 46.72 21.22 41.43
CA ASP A 247 45.65 22.05 40.87
C ASP A 247 44.28 21.36 40.94
N ASP A 248 43.28 22.19 41.17
CA ASP A 248 41.90 21.89 41.55
C ASP A 248 41.04 21.56 40.32
N GLU A 249 40.68 20.28 40.09
CA GLU A 249 39.40 19.93 39.44
C GLU A 249 39.12 18.42 39.50
N GLY A 250 37.93 18.08 40.01
CA GLY A 250 37.49 16.70 40.20
C GLY A 250 37.44 15.89 38.91
N SER A 251 38.28 14.86 38.79
CA SER A 251 38.07 13.79 37.81
C SER A 251 38.23 12.41 38.45
N ASN A 252 37.09 11.74 38.58
CA ASN A 252 36.94 10.40 39.14
C ASN A 252 37.69 9.34 38.33
N LYS A 253 38.97 9.15 38.65
CA LYS A 253 39.80 8.03 38.19
C LYS A 253 39.49 6.77 39.01
N LYS A 254 38.30 6.15 38.81
CA LYS A 254 37.98 4.78 39.27
C LYS A 254 36.60 4.32 38.77
N MET A 255 36.54 3.78 37.55
CA MET A 255 35.44 2.93 37.10
C MET A 255 35.98 1.62 36.54
N LYS A 256 36.54 0.79 37.44
CA LYS A 256 36.68 -0.65 37.20
C LYS A 256 35.30 -1.29 37.29
N MET A 257 34.71 -1.52 36.12
CA MET A 257 33.77 -2.59 35.75
C MET A 257 32.95 -3.28 36.85
N ARG A 258 31.61 -3.18 36.78
CA ARG A 258 30.74 -4.36 37.01
C ARG A 258 29.34 -4.26 36.37
N SER A 259 29.11 -5.23 35.49
CA SER A 259 27.85 -5.93 35.16
C SER A 259 26.66 -5.18 34.54
N LYS A 260 26.55 -5.30 33.22
CA LYS A 260 25.25 -5.55 32.57
C LYS A 260 25.44 -6.67 31.56
N SER A 261 24.89 -7.84 31.87
CA SER A 261 24.94 -9.03 31.02
C SER A 261 24.45 -8.70 29.61
N LYS A 262 25.38 -8.56 28.67
CA LYS A 262 25.11 -8.50 27.24
C LYS A 262 25.73 -9.74 26.60
N SER A 263 24.86 -10.50 25.94
CA SER A 263 25.13 -11.73 25.23
C SER A 263 26.37 -11.66 24.33
N ARG A 264 27.17 -12.73 24.38
CA ARG A 264 28.21 -13.28 23.47
C ARG A 264 28.47 -12.66 22.08
N SER A 265 28.54 -11.34 21.92
CA SER A 265 28.93 -10.69 20.65
C SER A 265 30.07 -9.68 20.80
N MET A 266 31.08 -10.01 21.60
CA MET A 266 32.38 -9.30 21.65
C MET A 266 33.42 -9.90 20.69
N SER A 267 33.04 -10.80 19.78
CA SER A 267 33.95 -11.32 18.76
C SER A 267 34.18 -10.34 17.61
N ARG A 268 33.41 -9.25 17.54
CA ARG A 268 33.59 -8.20 16.53
C ARG A 268 33.90 -6.88 17.24
N PRO A 269 35.08 -6.30 16.99
CA PRO A 269 35.43 -4.99 17.52
C PRO A 269 34.42 -3.94 17.01
N PRO A 270 34.13 -2.91 17.83
CA PRO A 270 33.17 -1.89 17.49
C PRO A 270 33.58 -1.16 16.20
N VAL A 271 32.59 -0.70 15.45
CA VAL A 271 32.73 -0.19 14.07
C VAL A 271 33.73 0.97 13.92
N HIS A 272 34.06 1.67 15.01
CA HIS A 272 34.96 2.82 15.04
C HIS A 272 36.42 2.47 15.39
N GLU A 273 36.67 1.27 15.94
CA GLU A 273 38.03 0.83 16.29
C GLU A 273 38.67 0.18 15.06
N LEU A 274 39.84 0.68 14.67
CA LEU A 274 40.67 0.08 13.63
C LEU A 274 41.30 -1.20 14.17
N VAL A 275 41.13 -2.30 13.45
CA VAL A 275 41.76 -3.57 13.80
C VAL A 275 42.95 -3.77 12.87
N PRO A 276 44.13 -4.14 13.40
CA PRO A 276 45.28 -4.49 12.56
C PRO A 276 44.88 -5.59 11.54
N GLY A 277 45.08 -5.32 10.25
CA GLY A 277 44.77 -6.24 9.14
C GLY A 277 43.50 -5.96 8.34
N GLU A 278 42.69 -4.95 8.69
CA GLU A 278 41.44 -4.62 7.96
C GLU A 278 41.63 -3.76 6.68
N GLY A 279 42.82 -3.20 6.45
CA GLY A 279 43.12 -2.44 5.22
C GLY A 279 42.52 -1.04 5.13
N TYR A 280 42.00 -0.47 6.22
CA TYR A 280 41.56 0.93 6.30
C TYR A 280 42.70 1.83 6.79
N LYS A 281 42.84 3.03 6.20
CA LYS A 281 43.83 4.03 6.59
C LYS A 281 43.50 4.66 7.96
N ASP A 282 42.25 5.10 8.12
CA ASP A 282 41.77 5.83 9.30
C ASP A 282 40.40 5.31 9.78
N SER A 283 40.07 5.56 11.05
CA SER A 283 38.76 5.22 11.65
C SER A 283 37.61 5.90 10.90
N ALA A 284 37.82 7.14 10.42
CA ALA A 284 36.88 7.86 9.59
C ALA A 284 36.60 7.14 8.25
N GLN A 285 37.62 6.52 7.64
CA GLN A 285 37.45 5.75 6.41
C GLN A 285 36.65 4.47 6.66
N LYS A 286 36.91 3.77 7.78
CA LYS A 286 36.14 2.59 8.20
C LYS A 286 34.67 2.92 8.44
N VAL A 287 34.37 4.03 9.11
CA VAL A 287 33.00 4.50 9.33
C VAL A 287 32.30 4.86 8.02
N LYS A 288 33.00 5.52 7.07
CA LYS A 288 32.46 5.80 5.73
C LYS A 288 32.17 4.50 4.96
N ALA A 289 33.08 3.53 4.98
CA ALA A 289 32.88 2.23 4.35
C ALA A 289 31.69 1.48 4.93
N PHE A 290 31.52 1.50 6.26
CA PHE A 290 30.37 0.88 6.92
C PHE A 290 29.05 1.56 6.54
N LYS A 291 29.01 2.89 6.43
CA LYS A 291 27.84 3.64 5.94
C LYS A 291 27.50 3.27 4.49
N MET A 292 28.51 3.17 3.61
CA MET A 292 28.31 2.71 2.23
C MET A 292 27.78 1.27 2.16
N GLY A 293 28.30 0.37 3.00
CA GLY A 293 27.79 -1.00 3.11
C GLY A 293 26.33 -1.07 3.59
N LYS A 294 25.92 -0.22 4.53
CA LYS A 294 24.50 -0.12 4.92
C LYS A 294 23.61 0.41 3.80
N SER A 295 24.11 1.38 3.02
CA SER A 295 23.38 1.96 1.89
C SER A 295 23.19 0.96 0.75
N SER A 296 24.21 0.14 0.42
CA SER A 296 24.13 -0.85 -0.65
C SER A 296 23.09 -1.95 -0.37
N VAL A 297 22.83 -2.27 0.90
CA VAL A 297 21.82 -3.24 1.34
C VAL A 297 20.38 -2.73 1.13
N HIS A 298 20.17 -1.42 1.01
CA HIS A 298 18.83 -0.81 1.01
C HIS A 298 17.94 -1.29 -0.16
N LYS A 299 18.52 -1.45 -1.36
CA LYS A 299 17.80 -1.97 -2.55
C LYS A 299 17.26 -3.38 -2.31
N ARG A 300 18.06 -4.22 -1.66
CA ARG A 300 17.70 -5.61 -1.33
C ARG A 300 16.62 -5.67 -0.26
N ASN A 301 16.73 -4.83 0.77
CA ASN A 301 15.73 -4.74 1.83
C ASN A 301 14.40 -4.20 1.32
N LYS A 302 14.42 -3.25 0.37
CA LYS A 302 13.22 -2.76 -0.31
C LYS A 302 12.47 -3.89 -1.04
N ALA A 303 13.20 -4.87 -1.58
CA ALA A 303 12.65 -6.08 -2.19
C ALA A 303 12.40 -7.23 -1.19
N ALA A 304 12.48 -6.96 0.12
CA ALA A 304 12.23 -7.91 1.21
C ALA A 304 13.02 -9.24 1.14
N LYS A 305 14.24 -9.23 0.57
CA LYS A 305 15.09 -10.42 0.50
C LYS A 305 15.68 -10.75 1.87
N LYS A 306 15.85 -12.03 2.18
CA LYS A 306 16.35 -12.52 3.48
C LYS A 306 17.82 -12.18 3.75
N GLY A 307 18.60 -11.91 2.70
CA GLY A 307 20.03 -11.58 2.79
C GLY A 307 20.68 -11.61 1.41
N GLU A 308 22.00 -11.41 1.34
CA GLU A 308 22.73 -11.43 0.07
C GLU A 308 22.74 -12.79 -0.65
N GLY A 309 22.56 -13.88 0.10
CA GLY A 309 22.41 -15.23 -0.45
C GLY A 309 21.03 -15.50 -1.08
N ASP A 310 20.03 -14.66 -0.81
CA ASP A 310 18.67 -14.85 -1.31
C ASP A 310 18.51 -14.30 -2.73
N ARG A 311 18.85 -15.14 -3.70
CA ARG A 311 18.79 -14.86 -5.15
C ARG A 311 17.69 -15.65 -5.86
N VAL A 312 16.67 -16.12 -5.12
CA VAL A 312 15.57 -16.92 -5.70
C VAL A 312 14.71 -16.04 -6.60
N ILE A 313 14.44 -16.53 -7.82
CA ILE A 313 13.56 -15.91 -8.81
C ILE A 313 12.23 -16.69 -8.82
N PRO A 314 11.12 -16.10 -8.36
CA PRO A 314 9.82 -16.76 -8.39
C PRO A 314 9.27 -16.83 -9.82
N THR A 315 8.57 -17.91 -10.14
CA THR A 315 7.88 -18.08 -11.42
C THR A 315 6.52 -17.38 -11.39
N LEU A 316 6.48 -16.11 -11.81
CA LEU A 316 5.26 -15.28 -11.74
C LEU A 316 4.11 -15.82 -12.61
N LYS A 317 4.42 -16.47 -13.74
CA LYS A 317 3.44 -17.06 -14.65
C LYS A 317 3.72 -18.55 -14.86
N PRO A 318 3.37 -19.42 -13.90
CA PRO A 318 3.67 -20.83 -14.05
C PRO A 318 2.74 -21.46 -15.10
N LYS A 319 3.33 -22.19 -16.06
CA LYS A 319 2.64 -22.71 -17.25
C LYS A 319 1.35 -23.47 -16.94
N HIS A 320 1.34 -24.29 -15.89
CA HIS A 320 0.18 -25.10 -15.50
C HIS A 320 -1.04 -24.28 -14.98
N LEU A 321 -0.88 -22.97 -14.70
CA LEU A 321 -1.98 -22.04 -14.46
C LEU A 321 -2.51 -21.41 -15.77
N PHE A 322 -1.61 -21.08 -16.70
CA PHE A 322 -1.91 -20.21 -17.84
C PHE A 322 -1.98 -20.93 -19.19
N SER A 323 -1.75 -22.24 -19.21
CA SER A 323 -1.70 -23.04 -20.44
C SER A 323 -2.64 -24.24 -20.34
N GLY A 324 -3.44 -24.46 -21.39
CA GLY A 324 -4.45 -25.51 -21.46
C GLY A 324 -5.86 -25.00 -21.17
N LYS A 325 -6.86 -25.69 -21.72
CA LYS A 325 -8.28 -25.47 -21.41
C LYS A 325 -8.81 -26.70 -20.68
N ARG A 326 -9.73 -26.50 -19.74
CA ARG A 326 -10.38 -27.58 -19.00
C ARG A 326 -11.36 -28.30 -19.94
N SER A 327 -11.13 -29.57 -20.21
CA SER A 327 -12.02 -30.41 -21.02
C SER A 327 -13.00 -31.18 -20.15
N ASN A 328 -14.03 -31.76 -20.78
CA ASN A 328 -14.95 -32.67 -20.10
C ASN A 328 -14.23 -34.00 -19.82
N GLY A 329 -13.72 -34.19 -18.60
CA GLY A 329 -12.94 -35.36 -18.20
C GLY A 329 -12.13 -35.14 -16.93
N LYS A 330 -10.99 -35.84 -16.81
CA LYS A 330 -10.05 -35.68 -15.68
C LYS A 330 -9.44 -34.29 -15.67
N ILE A 331 -9.38 -33.70 -14.49
CA ILE A 331 -8.92 -32.32 -14.27
C ILE A 331 -7.55 -32.34 -13.60
N SER A 332 -6.73 -31.31 -13.89
CA SER A 332 -5.36 -31.18 -13.38
C SER A 332 -5.23 -30.73 -11.91
N ARG A 333 -6.30 -30.22 -11.31
CA ARG A 333 -6.39 -29.82 -9.91
C ARG A 333 -7.72 -30.31 -9.31
N ARG A 334 -7.70 -30.61 -8.02
CA ARG A 334 -8.87 -31.07 -7.27
C ARG A 334 -9.95 -30.00 -7.21
#